data_AF-A0A850BH08-F1
#
_entry.id   AF-A0A850BH08-F1
#
_cell.length_a   1.000
_cell.length_b   1.000
_cell.length_c   1.000
_cell.angle_alpha   90.00
_cell.angle_beta   90.00
_cell.angle_gamma   90.00
#
_symmetry.space_group_name_H-M   'P 1'
#
loop_
_entity.id
_entity.type
_entity.pdbx_description
1 polymer ?
#
loop_
_entity_poly.entity_id
_entity_poly.type
_entity_poly.pdbx_seq_one_letter_code
_entity_poly.pdbx_strand_id
1 'polypeptide(L)'
;GCGCGSYASDEASAAPNFGGTGSSGGVQQPPPVSVVHEGSVGPYATVTLHANVPNALPDWLTMNGFAIDPSIEPIINAYAGEGFDFIALKLQPGADVRQMKPVRVVSPGAAPVLPLRMVAAGTGANVDITLFVFGEGRWEATNFPNRELFRSDLTWDFASNTSDFSVKREELLAQAQGRTWLTTFSKPGALLSQTTNPIDSQPVTYQLPGGGFSFTIADLYVNQGLVNGETSDIGCLDAFGTHAKSSDLVVNTCADDGNGGIECGVAEPGQIDARDFACDTLDDVSVALTGMHPGDVWLTRMESKLPRVALGDDLTMQAANQEDAENWLIAGNIANPPCPLADSASAAAVGGGGKGSRPNRTAVMFGIALAALGAFALRRARRPVFLTPARQAR
;
A
#
# COMPACT_ATOMS: atom_id res chain seq x y z
N GLY A 1 -49.26 -38.16 64.97
CA GLY A 1 -48.93 -37.87 66.37
C GLY A 1 -47.95 -36.73 66.38
N CYS A 2 -48.22 -35.76 67.26
CA CYS A 2 -47.59 -34.45 67.45
C CYS A 2 -46.05 -34.42 67.51
N GLY A 3 -45.46 -33.25 67.24
CA GLY A 3 -44.13 -32.91 67.77
C GLY A 3 -43.42 -31.74 67.09
N CYS A 4 -43.84 -30.51 67.38
CA CYS A 4 -43.19 -29.24 67.01
C CYS A 4 -42.07 -28.85 68.00
N GLY A 5 -41.20 -27.92 67.57
CA GLY A 5 -40.44 -27.00 68.43
C GLY A 5 -38.90 -27.08 68.27
N SER A 6 -38.07 -26.04 68.40
CA SER A 6 -38.24 -24.69 68.95
C SER A 6 -36.86 -23.99 68.98
N TYR A 7 -36.75 -22.79 68.39
CA TYR A 7 -36.07 -21.53 68.82
C TYR A 7 -34.65 -21.46 69.45
N ALA A 8 -33.84 -20.54 68.88
CA ALA A 8 -33.04 -19.44 69.50
C ALA A 8 -31.93 -19.80 70.54
N SER A 9 -30.81 -19.09 70.75
CA SER A 9 -30.33 -17.74 70.45
C SER A 9 -28.83 -17.64 70.82
N ASP A 10 -28.15 -16.67 70.20
CA ASP A 10 -27.10 -15.77 70.71
C ASP A 10 -25.71 -16.24 71.20
N GLU A 11 -24.73 -15.80 70.41
CA GLU A 11 -23.58 -14.94 70.75
C GLU A 11 -22.50 -15.35 71.76
N ALA A 12 -21.28 -15.28 71.22
CA ALA A 12 -20.09 -14.62 71.77
C ALA A 12 -19.07 -15.44 72.58
N SER A 13 -17.90 -15.56 71.92
CA SER A 13 -16.56 -15.29 72.48
C SER A 13 -15.83 -16.40 73.22
N ALA A 14 -14.96 -17.09 72.48
CA ALA A 14 -13.58 -17.34 72.92
C ALA A 14 -12.69 -17.66 71.71
N ALA A 15 -11.79 -16.73 71.36
CA ALA A 15 -10.61 -17.05 70.57
C ALA A 15 -9.68 -17.96 71.40
N PRO A 16 -8.83 -18.78 70.75
CA PRO A 16 -7.51 -18.22 70.42
C PRO A 16 -7.06 -18.51 69.00
N ASN A 17 -6.35 -17.51 68.50
CA ASN A 17 -5.57 -17.48 67.27
C ASN A 17 -4.50 -18.60 67.27
N PHE A 18 -4.52 -19.46 66.26
CA PHE A 18 -3.35 -20.18 65.78
C PHE A 18 -3.32 -20.10 64.26
N GLY A 19 -2.27 -19.48 63.76
CA GLY A 19 -2.04 -19.21 62.35
C GLY A 19 -1.99 -20.47 61.50
N GLY A 20 -2.70 -20.39 60.39
CA GLY A 20 -2.57 -21.29 59.25
C GLY A 20 -2.81 -20.48 57.99
N THR A 21 -1.79 -19.72 57.56
CA THR A 21 -1.72 -19.15 56.22
C THR A 21 -1.59 -20.28 55.21
N GLY A 22 -2.71 -20.89 54.86
CA GLY A 22 -2.84 -21.68 53.65
C GLY A 22 -2.93 -20.73 52.46
N SER A 23 -1.77 -20.27 51.98
CA SER A 23 -1.69 -19.70 50.64
C SER A 23 -1.96 -20.84 49.66
N SER A 24 -3.22 -21.01 49.27
CA SER A 24 -3.55 -21.73 48.06
C SER A 24 -2.97 -20.89 46.91
N GLY A 25 -1.79 -21.29 46.44
CA GLY A 25 -1.22 -20.80 45.20
C GLY A 25 -2.14 -21.20 44.04
N GLY A 26 -3.21 -20.42 43.86
CA GLY A 26 -4.00 -20.44 42.65
C GLY A 26 -3.09 -19.91 41.56
N VAL A 27 -2.72 -20.78 40.62
CA VAL A 27 -2.17 -20.32 39.35
C VAL A 27 -3.23 -19.41 38.75
N GLN A 28 -2.99 -18.11 38.74
CA GLN A 28 -3.91 -17.15 38.14
C GLN A 28 -3.97 -17.48 36.65
N GLN A 29 -5.09 -18.08 36.23
CA GLN A 29 -5.31 -18.41 34.83
C GLN A 29 -5.21 -17.10 34.03
N PRO A 30 -4.46 -17.07 32.92
CA PRO A 30 -4.33 -15.87 32.12
C PRO A 30 -5.72 -15.37 31.67
N PRO A 31 -5.91 -14.04 31.56
CA PRO A 31 -7.20 -13.49 31.14
C PRO A 31 -7.58 -14.05 29.76
N PRO A 32 -8.89 -14.23 29.47
CA PRO A 32 -9.34 -14.76 28.19
C PRO A 32 -8.78 -14.03 26.96
N VAL A 33 -8.50 -12.74 27.10
CA VAL A 33 -7.79 -11.90 26.12
C VAL A 33 -6.70 -11.13 26.86
N SER A 34 -5.48 -11.14 26.33
CA SER A 34 -4.36 -10.34 26.82
C SER A 34 -4.09 -9.15 25.90
N VAL A 35 -3.91 -7.97 26.49
CA VAL A 35 -3.43 -6.78 25.79
C VAL A 35 -1.91 -6.85 25.73
N VAL A 36 -1.37 -7.00 24.51
CA VAL A 36 0.08 -7.08 24.25
C VAL A 36 0.68 -5.67 24.23
N HIS A 37 -0.02 -4.74 23.61
CA HIS A 37 0.39 -3.34 23.48
C HIS A 37 -0.82 -2.43 23.36
N GLU A 38 -0.74 -1.23 23.92
CA GLU A 38 -1.72 -0.17 23.73
C GLU A 38 -1.03 1.15 23.41
N GLY A 39 -1.64 1.97 22.57
CA GLY A 39 -1.05 3.23 22.16
C GLY A 39 -1.93 4.06 21.24
N SER A 40 -1.31 5.01 20.57
CA SER A 40 -1.97 5.89 19.60
C SER A 40 -1.09 6.11 18.38
N VAL A 41 -1.70 6.08 17.20
CA VAL A 41 -1.03 6.37 15.93
C VAL A 41 -1.89 7.34 15.14
N GLY A 42 -1.42 8.59 15.00
CA GLY A 42 -2.19 9.66 14.37
C GLY A 42 -3.58 9.83 14.99
N PRO A 43 -4.68 9.74 14.21
CA PRO A 43 -6.05 9.89 14.72
C PRO A 43 -6.60 8.63 15.42
N TYR A 44 -5.81 7.54 15.49
CA TYR A 44 -6.26 6.25 15.98
C TYR A 44 -5.78 5.99 17.41
N ALA A 45 -6.64 5.41 18.23
CA ALA A 45 -6.26 4.63 19.40
C ALA A 45 -6.08 3.17 18.95
N THR A 46 -4.99 2.54 19.35
CA THR A 46 -4.57 1.21 18.88
C THR A 46 -4.39 0.28 20.07
N VAL A 47 -4.87 -0.95 19.95
CA VAL A 47 -4.61 -2.02 20.92
C VAL A 47 -4.24 -3.29 20.17
N THR A 48 -3.15 -3.93 20.60
CA THR A 48 -2.73 -5.25 20.10
C THR A 48 -3.17 -6.30 21.10
N LEU A 49 -3.91 -7.29 20.62
CA LEU A 49 -4.63 -8.26 21.44
C LEU A 49 -4.21 -9.68 21.07
N HIS A 50 -4.08 -10.52 22.08
CA HIS A 50 -3.92 -11.97 21.92
C HIS A 50 -5.08 -12.69 22.60
N ALA A 51 -5.69 -13.66 21.92
CA ALA A 51 -6.80 -14.44 22.47
C ALA A 51 -6.29 -15.73 23.11
N ASN A 52 -6.38 -15.84 24.43
CA ASN A 52 -5.98 -17.04 25.18
C ASN A 52 -7.09 -18.11 25.22
N VAL A 53 -8.34 -17.71 24.94
CA VAL A 53 -9.52 -18.57 24.97
C VAL A 53 -10.28 -18.42 23.65
N PRO A 54 -10.72 -19.53 23.02
CA PRO A 54 -11.53 -19.48 21.81
C PRO A 54 -12.78 -18.63 22.00
N ASN A 55 -13.10 -17.81 21.00
CA ASN A 55 -14.28 -16.94 20.94
C ASN A 55 -14.34 -15.81 22.00
N ALA A 56 -13.30 -15.59 22.81
CA ALA A 56 -13.30 -14.53 23.82
C ALA A 56 -13.06 -13.12 23.23
N LEU A 57 -12.45 -13.04 22.05
CA LEU A 57 -12.01 -11.78 21.45
C LEU A 57 -13.15 -10.87 20.97
N PRO A 58 -14.21 -11.36 20.29
CA PRO A 58 -15.36 -10.53 19.92
C PRO A 58 -16.05 -9.86 21.12
N ASP A 59 -16.21 -10.61 22.22
CA ASP A 59 -16.80 -10.08 23.46
C ASP A 59 -15.92 -8.97 24.05
N TRP A 60 -14.60 -9.20 24.12
CA TRP A 60 -13.66 -8.19 24.60
C TRP A 60 -13.72 -6.92 23.77
N LEU A 61 -13.72 -7.04 22.44
CA LEU A 61 -13.80 -5.91 21.52
C LEU A 61 -15.10 -5.13 21.72
N THR A 62 -16.24 -5.80 21.80
CA THR A 62 -17.55 -5.16 22.04
C THR A 62 -17.58 -4.42 23.39
N MET A 63 -17.08 -5.05 24.47
CA MET A 63 -16.99 -4.42 25.80
C MET A 63 -16.08 -3.19 25.82
N ASN A 64 -15.08 -3.13 24.94
CA ASN A 64 -14.14 -2.01 24.82
C ASN A 64 -14.55 -0.99 23.74
N GLY A 65 -15.80 -1.06 23.28
CA GLY A 65 -16.42 -0.07 22.39
C GLY A 65 -15.99 -0.19 20.93
N PHE A 66 -15.50 -1.34 20.50
CA PHE A 66 -15.32 -1.64 19.08
C PHE A 66 -16.63 -2.17 18.49
N ALA A 67 -17.00 -1.69 17.31
CA ALA A 67 -18.15 -2.19 16.58
C ALA A 67 -17.72 -3.40 15.72
N ILE A 68 -18.37 -4.55 15.93
CA ILE A 68 -18.16 -5.76 15.14
C ILE A 68 -19.49 -6.13 14.47
N ASP A 69 -19.43 -6.40 13.18
CA ASP A 69 -20.57 -7.00 12.47
C ASP A 69 -20.63 -8.50 12.79
N PRO A 70 -21.79 -9.06 13.18
CA PRO A 70 -21.91 -10.49 13.52
C PRO A 70 -21.44 -11.45 12.43
N SER A 71 -21.47 -11.03 11.17
CA SER A 71 -20.98 -11.84 10.04
C SER A 71 -19.44 -11.99 10.01
N ILE A 72 -18.71 -11.19 10.79
CA ILE A 72 -17.25 -11.17 10.86
C ILE A 72 -16.71 -11.92 12.08
N GLU A 73 -17.51 -12.12 13.12
CA GLU A 73 -17.12 -12.90 14.30
C GLU A 73 -16.52 -14.28 13.96
N PRO A 74 -17.06 -15.07 13.00
CA PRO A 74 -16.46 -16.35 12.63
C PRO A 74 -15.04 -16.20 12.07
N ILE A 75 -14.75 -15.09 11.38
CA ILE A 75 -13.44 -14.80 10.79
C ILE A 75 -12.44 -14.44 11.90
N ILE A 76 -12.84 -13.58 12.84
CA ILE A 76 -12.03 -13.24 14.02
C ILE A 76 -11.70 -14.51 14.81
N ASN A 77 -12.69 -15.37 15.04
CA ASN A 77 -12.49 -16.60 15.80
C ASN A 77 -11.59 -17.61 15.09
N ALA A 78 -11.63 -17.67 13.75
CA ALA A 78 -10.73 -18.50 12.96
C ALA A 78 -9.27 -18.06 13.13
N TYR A 79 -8.96 -16.78 12.94
CA TYR A 79 -7.60 -16.24 13.14
C TYR A 79 -7.11 -16.39 14.59
N ALA A 80 -7.98 -16.15 15.57
CA ALA A 80 -7.65 -16.37 16.97
C ALA A 80 -7.31 -17.84 17.25
N GLY A 81 -8.05 -18.78 16.65
CA GLY A 81 -7.76 -20.21 16.74
C GLY A 81 -6.47 -20.63 16.02
N GLU A 82 -6.05 -19.89 14.99
CA GLU A 82 -4.77 -20.04 14.30
C GLU A 82 -3.59 -19.39 15.05
N GLY A 83 -3.87 -18.68 16.15
CA GLY A 83 -2.86 -18.07 17.02
C GLY A 83 -2.40 -16.67 16.60
N PHE A 84 -3.16 -15.99 15.73
CA PHE A 84 -2.84 -14.61 15.32
C PHE A 84 -3.09 -13.61 16.45
N ASP A 85 -2.22 -12.60 16.50
CA ASP A 85 -2.49 -11.37 17.24
C ASP A 85 -3.34 -10.41 16.39
N PHE A 86 -4.08 -9.54 17.07
CA PHE A 86 -5.01 -8.60 16.44
C PHE A 86 -4.65 -7.17 16.79
N ILE A 87 -4.44 -6.35 15.78
CA ILE A 87 -4.34 -4.89 15.95
C ILE A 87 -5.74 -4.32 15.73
N ALA A 88 -6.38 -3.89 16.81
CA ALA A 88 -7.67 -3.21 16.76
C ALA A 88 -7.46 -1.69 16.83
N LEU A 89 -8.06 -0.97 15.88
CA LEU A 89 -7.99 0.48 15.79
C LEU A 89 -9.37 1.10 15.90
N LYS A 90 -9.47 2.22 16.62
CA LYS A 90 -10.65 3.08 16.63
C LYS A 90 -10.23 4.55 16.61
N LEU A 91 -11.08 5.42 16.12
CA LEU A 91 -10.82 6.86 16.16
C LEU A 91 -10.71 7.34 17.62
N GLN A 92 -9.74 8.22 17.88
CA GLN A 92 -9.63 8.89 19.17
C GLN A 92 -10.84 9.81 19.41
N PRO A 93 -11.19 10.10 20.68
CA PRO A 93 -12.24 11.06 20.99
C PRO A 93 -12.01 12.40 20.29
N GLY A 94 -13.02 12.87 19.55
CA GLY A 94 -12.94 14.12 18.78
C GLY A 94 -12.37 13.98 17.37
N ALA A 95 -11.85 12.81 16.98
CA ALA A 95 -11.49 12.53 15.60
C ALA A 95 -12.71 12.04 14.79
N ASP A 96 -12.75 12.40 13.51
CA ASP A 96 -13.82 12.05 12.57
C ASP A 96 -13.29 11.17 11.41
N VAL A 97 -14.19 10.47 10.71
CA VAL A 97 -13.87 9.59 9.57
C VAL A 97 -13.12 10.33 8.45
N ARG A 98 -13.29 11.66 8.36
CA ARG A 98 -12.56 12.52 7.41
C ARG A 98 -11.07 12.67 7.71
N GLN A 99 -10.66 12.32 8.93
CA GLN A 99 -9.27 12.38 9.38
C GLN A 99 -8.59 11.02 9.30
N MET A 100 -9.29 9.96 8.84
CA MET A 100 -8.69 8.65 8.64
C MET A 100 -7.49 8.73 7.71
N LYS A 101 -6.40 8.07 8.11
CA LYS A 101 -5.16 7.97 7.35
C LYS A 101 -4.80 6.49 7.14
N PRO A 102 -4.06 6.16 6.07
CA PRO A 102 -3.49 4.81 5.94
C PRO A 102 -2.68 4.43 7.18
N VAL A 103 -2.68 3.14 7.49
CA VAL A 103 -1.93 2.57 8.62
C VAL A 103 -0.80 1.72 8.05
N ARG A 104 0.42 2.00 8.48
CA ARG A 104 1.57 1.13 8.25
C ARG A 104 1.64 0.10 9.37
N VAL A 105 1.78 -1.17 8.99
CA VAL A 105 2.03 -2.27 9.92
C VAL A 105 3.42 -2.83 9.59
N VAL A 106 4.26 -2.94 10.62
CA VAL A 106 5.59 -3.56 10.51
C VAL A 106 5.57 -4.78 11.43
N SER A 107 5.92 -5.93 10.86
CA SER A 107 5.97 -7.20 11.59
C SER A 107 7.29 -7.92 11.26
N PRO A 108 7.98 -8.52 12.24
CA PRO A 108 9.09 -9.41 11.96
C PRO A 108 8.62 -10.65 11.17
N GLY A 109 9.41 -11.07 10.17
CA GLY A 109 9.15 -12.30 9.42
C GLY A 109 9.40 -12.17 7.92
N ALA A 110 9.69 -13.30 7.26
CA ALA A 110 10.14 -13.33 5.87
C ALA A 110 9.03 -13.66 4.84
N ALA A 111 7.87 -14.16 5.28
CA ALA A 111 6.79 -14.57 4.38
C ALA A 111 5.57 -13.65 4.55
N PRO A 112 5.32 -12.73 3.60
CA PRO A 112 4.15 -11.86 3.68
C PRO A 112 2.88 -12.68 3.42
N VAL A 113 2.01 -12.74 4.43
CA VAL A 113 0.63 -13.20 4.30
C VAL A 113 -0.27 -11.96 4.35
N LEU A 114 -1.07 -11.75 3.31
CA LEU A 114 -2.08 -10.70 3.31
C LEU A 114 -3.42 -11.29 3.78
N PRO A 115 -3.95 -10.87 4.96
CA PRO A 115 -5.14 -11.45 5.57
C PRO A 115 -6.43 -11.05 4.84
N LEU A 116 -6.67 -11.65 3.68
CA LEU A 116 -7.83 -11.36 2.83
C LEU A 116 -9.15 -11.73 3.48
N ARG A 117 -9.19 -12.70 4.41
CA ARG A 117 -10.43 -13.02 5.14
C ARG A 117 -10.93 -11.82 5.93
N MET A 118 -10.03 -11.01 6.51
CA MET A 118 -10.42 -9.76 7.18
C MET A 118 -10.92 -8.69 6.20
N VAL A 119 -10.47 -8.69 4.95
CA VAL A 119 -10.94 -7.75 3.91
C VAL A 119 -12.40 -8.02 3.52
N ALA A 120 -12.90 -9.23 3.74
CA ALA A 120 -14.34 -9.53 3.57
C ALA A 120 -15.22 -8.71 4.53
N ALA A 121 -14.65 -8.20 5.63
CA ALA A 121 -15.30 -7.26 6.53
C ALA A 121 -15.39 -5.87 5.88
N GLY A 122 -16.58 -5.48 5.44
CA GLY A 122 -16.83 -4.12 4.94
C GLY A 122 -16.74 -3.95 3.43
N THR A 123 -16.67 -5.04 2.67
CA THR A 123 -16.59 -4.99 1.21
C THR A 123 -17.90 -5.35 0.50
N GLY A 124 -18.05 -4.84 -0.72
CA GLY A 124 -19.18 -5.15 -1.60
C GLY A 124 -19.07 -6.55 -2.23
N ALA A 125 -19.80 -6.79 -3.32
CA ALA A 125 -19.77 -8.10 -4.00
C ALA A 125 -18.36 -8.50 -4.50
N ASN A 126 -17.53 -7.51 -4.86
CA ASN A 126 -16.15 -7.68 -5.27
C ASN A 126 -15.26 -6.63 -4.60
N VAL A 127 -13.97 -6.94 -4.49
CA VAL A 127 -12.92 -6.07 -3.92
C VAL A 127 -11.81 -5.89 -4.94
N ASP A 128 -11.58 -4.64 -5.32
CA ASP A 128 -10.41 -4.29 -6.13
C ASP A 128 -9.21 -4.10 -5.20
N ILE A 129 -8.16 -4.89 -5.40
CA ILE A 129 -6.91 -4.82 -4.63
C ILE A 129 -5.78 -4.49 -5.60
N THR A 130 -4.97 -3.49 -5.26
CA THR A 130 -3.69 -3.22 -5.91
C THR A 130 -2.59 -3.44 -4.89
N LEU A 131 -1.65 -4.32 -5.21
CA LEU A 131 -0.53 -4.67 -4.35
C LEU A 131 0.77 -4.21 -5.01
N PHE A 132 1.58 -3.48 -4.24
CA PHE A 132 2.96 -3.17 -4.58
C PHE A 132 3.86 -3.98 -3.65
N VAL A 133 4.74 -4.78 -4.23
CA VAL A 133 5.72 -5.60 -3.49
C VAL A 133 7.11 -5.08 -3.81
N PHE A 134 7.82 -4.69 -2.77
CA PHE A 134 9.25 -4.39 -2.80
C PHE A 134 9.98 -5.60 -2.22
N GLY A 135 10.86 -6.21 -2.99
CA GLY A 135 11.56 -7.43 -2.59
C GLY A 135 12.77 -7.71 -3.47
N GLU A 136 13.70 -8.54 -2.99
CA GLU A 136 14.88 -8.97 -3.76
C GLU A 136 14.51 -10.00 -4.84
N GLY A 137 13.81 -9.52 -5.87
CA GLY A 137 13.28 -10.32 -6.96
C GLY A 137 11.79 -10.08 -7.22
N ARG A 138 11.32 -10.54 -8.36
CA ARG A 138 9.89 -10.56 -8.72
C ARG A 138 9.12 -11.53 -7.82
N TRP A 139 7.93 -11.11 -7.38
CA TRP A 139 7.01 -11.91 -6.56
C TRP A 139 5.71 -12.24 -7.30
N GLU A 140 5.06 -13.33 -6.90
CA GLU A 140 3.74 -13.74 -7.39
C GLU A 140 2.91 -14.39 -6.27
N ALA A 141 1.61 -14.60 -6.51
CA ALA A 141 0.75 -15.33 -5.57
C ALA A 141 1.06 -16.83 -5.62
N THR A 142 1.16 -17.48 -4.46
CA THR A 142 1.39 -18.94 -4.40
C THR A 142 0.08 -19.73 -4.50
N ASN A 143 -0.97 -19.25 -3.84
CA ASN A 143 -2.25 -19.96 -3.69
C ASN A 143 -3.39 -19.36 -4.52
N PHE A 144 -3.07 -18.40 -5.40
CA PHE A 144 -4.00 -17.85 -6.38
C PHE A 144 -3.42 -17.92 -7.79
N PRO A 145 -4.25 -18.06 -8.83
CA PRO A 145 -3.77 -18.04 -10.21
C PRO A 145 -3.14 -16.71 -10.59
N ASN A 146 -1.89 -16.73 -11.04
CA ASN A 146 -1.22 -15.57 -11.62
C ASN A 146 -1.51 -15.43 -13.12
N ARG A 147 -1.69 -14.20 -13.59
CA ARG A 147 -1.80 -13.85 -15.01
C ARG A 147 -0.96 -12.62 -15.31
N GLU A 148 -0.64 -12.46 -16.58
CA GLU A 148 -0.06 -11.26 -17.15
C GLU A 148 -0.82 -10.95 -18.45
N LEU A 149 -0.84 -9.68 -18.84
CA LEU A 149 -1.44 -9.24 -20.10
C LEU A 149 -0.31 -8.91 -21.07
N PHE A 150 -0.21 -9.67 -22.15
CA PHE A 150 0.84 -9.48 -23.14
C PHE A 150 0.36 -8.63 -24.30
N ARG A 151 1.30 -7.97 -24.98
CA ARG A 151 1.00 -7.22 -26.21
C ARG A 151 0.30 -8.07 -27.28
N SER A 152 0.62 -9.36 -27.38
CA SER A 152 0.01 -10.29 -28.33
C SER A 152 -1.47 -10.54 -28.09
N ASP A 153 -1.97 -10.24 -26.88
CA ASP A 153 -3.36 -10.42 -26.51
C ASP A 153 -4.23 -9.20 -26.86
N LEU A 154 -3.57 -8.09 -27.21
CA LEU A 154 -4.19 -6.79 -27.42
C LEU A 154 -4.40 -6.48 -28.90
N THR A 155 -5.54 -5.86 -29.18
CA THR A 155 -5.95 -5.39 -30.50
C THR A 155 -6.13 -3.87 -30.50
N TRP A 156 -5.61 -3.22 -31.53
CA TRP A 156 -5.91 -1.83 -31.84
C TRP A 156 -6.88 -1.75 -33.03
N ASP A 157 -8.04 -1.14 -32.82
CA ASP A 157 -9.02 -0.87 -33.88
C ASP A 157 -8.83 0.55 -34.43
N PHE A 158 -8.40 0.65 -35.69
CA PHE A 158 -8.18 1.93 -36.36
C PHE A 158 -9.47 2.63 -36.78
N ALA A 159 -10.58 1.91 -36.96
CA ALA A 159 -11.85 2.52 -37.33
C ALA A 159 -12.47 3.30 -36.16
N SER A 160 -12.36 2.75 -34.94
CA SER A 160 -12.84 3.41 -33.71
C SER A 160 -11.75 4.18 -32.97
N ASN A 161 -10.47 4.01 -33.36
CA ASN A 161 -9.30 4.57 -32.69
C ASN A 161 -9.24 4.18 -31.18
N THR A 162 -9.49 2.90 -30.90
CA THR A 162 -9.56 2.35 -29.54
C THR A 162 -8.80 1.03 -29.41
N SER A 163 -8.37 0.72 -28.18
CA SER A 163 -7.82 -0.59 -27.80
C SER A 163 -8.84 -1.43 -27.01
N ASP A 164 -8.71 -2.75 -27.09
CA ASP A 164 -9.44 -3.71 -26.26
C ASP A 164 -8.81 -3.95 -24.86
N PHE A 165 -7.76 -3.21 -24.49
CA PHE A 165 -7.03 -3.37 -23.22
C PHE A 165 -7.93 -3.51 -21.99
N SER A 166 -8.86 -2.57 -21.78
CA SER A 166 -9.73 -2.61 -20.60
C SER A 166 -10.64 -3.84 -20.58
N VAL A 167 -11.07 -4.32 -21.74
CA VAL A 167 -11.88 -5.53 -21.86
C VAL A 167 -11.03 -6.76 -21.54
N LYS A 168 -9.84 -6.87 -22.15
CA LYS A 168 -8.90 -7.98 -21.92
C LYS A 168 -8.46 -8.09 -20.46
N ARG A 169 -8.19 -6.95 -19.83
CA ARG A 169 -7.86 -6.87 -18.41
C ARG A 169 -9.00 -7.42 -17.53
N GLU A 170 -10.24 -6.97 -17.74
CA GLU A 170 -11.39 -7.48 -16.97
C GLU A 170 -11.66 -8.97 -17.25
N GLU A 171 -11.47 -9.43 -18.49
CA GLU A 171 -11.57 -10.85 -18.84
C GLU A 171 -10.56 -11.70 -18.05
N LEU A 172 -9.29 -11.26 -17.96
CA LEU A 172 -8.24 -11.94 -17.20
C LEU A 172 -8.56 -11.98 -15.70
N LEU A 173 -9.00 -10.85 -15.14
CA LEU A 173 -9.38 -10.75 -13.73
C LEU A 173 -10.57 -11.66 -13.38
N ALA A 174 -11.52 -11.83 -14.29
CA ALA A 174 -12.68 -12.70 -14.11
C ALA A 174 -12.36 -14.20 -14.27
N GLN A 175 -11.18 -14.57 -14.77
CA GLN A 175 -10.77 -15.98 -14.87
C GLN A 175 -10.70 -16.65 -13.50
N ALA A 176 -10.68 -17.99 -13.50
CA ALA A 176 -10.63 -18.79 -12.29
C ALA A 176 -11.67 -18.36 -11.23
N GLN A 177 -12.87 -17.99 -11.68
CA GLN A 177 -13.97 -17.50 -10.84
C GLN A 177 -13.62 -16.21 -10.08
N GLY A 178 -12.86 -15.30 -10.69
CA GLY A 178 -12.46 -14.02 -10.09
C GLY A 178 -11.28 -14.13 -9.11
N ARG A 179 -10.54 -15.24 -9.12
CA ARG A 179 -9.41 -15.49 -8.21
C ARG A 179 -8.05 -15.07 -8.79
N THR A 180 -8.03 -14.42 -9.94
CA THR A 180 -6.78 -14.09 -10.62
C THR A 180 -6.04 -12.93 -9.95
N TRP A 181 -4.72 -13.05 -9.82
CA TRP A 181 -3.81 -11.94 -9.61
C TRP A 181 -3.10 -11.61 -10.93
N LEU A 182 -3.30 -10.39 -11.42
CA LEU A 182 -2.72 -9.90 -12.66
C LEU A 182 -1.46 -9.09 -12.34
N THR A 183 -0.29 -9.60 -12.71
CA THR A 183 0.95 -8.79 -12.68
C THR A 183 0.89 -7.78 -13.81
N THR A 184 1.05 -6.51 -13.47
CA THR A 184 0.93 -5.38 -14.43
C THR A 184 2.22 -4.64 -14.63
N PHE A 185 3.15 -4.77 -13.70
CA PHE A 185 4.47 -4.17 -13.78
C PHE A 185 5.40 -4.96 -12.86
N SER A 186 6.61 -5.26 -13.32
CA SER A 186 7.66 -5.81 -12.48
C SER A 186 9.01 -5.50 -13.10
N LYS A 187 9.86 -4.74 -12.39
CA LYS A 187 11.21 -4.40 -12.86
C LYS A 187 12.21 -4.30 -11.72
N PRO A 188 13.47 -4.69 -11.94
CA PRO A 188 14.56 -4.44 -10.99
C PRO A 188 14.85 -2.96 -10.88
N GLY A 189 15.16 -2.50 -9.67
CA GLY A 189 15.58 -1.13 -9.35
C GLY A 189 14.49 -0.05 -9.48
N ALA A 190 13.27 -0.37 -9.93
CA ALA A 190 12.27 0.64 -10.32
C ALA A 190 11.78 1.55 -9.17
N LEU A 191 12.08 1.23 -7.91
CA LEU A 191 11.84 2.10 -6.76
C LEU A 191 12.80 3.31 -6.73
N LEU A 192 14.10 3.04 -6.80
CA LEU A 192 15.17 4.04 -6.62
C LEU A 192 15.86 4.45 -7.94
N SER A 193 15.65 3.70 -9.01
CA SER A 193 16.23 3.97 -10.33
C SER A 193 15.16 4.38 -11.32
N GLN A 194 15.54 5.29 -12.21
CA GLN A 194 14.72 5.70 -13.33
C GLN A 194 14.50 4.51 -14.27
N THR A 195 13.24 4.28 -14.64
CA THR A 195 12.87 3.32 -15.68
C THR A 195 12.69 4.04 -17.02
N THR A 196 12.83 3.31 -18.12
CA THR A 196 12.64 3.84 -19.48
C THR A 196 11.38 3.27 -20.10
N ASN A 197 10.66 4.11 -20.83
CA ASN A 197 9.57 3.67 -21.68
C ASN A 197 10.16 2.86 -22.85
N PRO A 198 9.75 1.59 -23.04
CA PRO A 198 10.30 0.73 -24.09
C PRO A 198 9.92 1.17 -25.51
N ILE A 199 8.98 2.11 -25.67
CA ILE A 199 8.45 2.53 -26.96
C ILE A 199 9.30 3.63 -27.60
N ASP A 200 9.70 4.63 -26.81
CA ASP A 200 10.45 5.80 -27.26
C ASP A 200 11.84 5.93 -26.60
N SER A 201 12.18 4.98 -25.72
CA SER A 201 13.42 4.96 -24.92
C SER A 201 13.61 6.19 -24.04
N GLN A 202 12.55 6.98 -23.79
CA GLN A 202 12.62 8.11 -22.90
C GLN A 202 12.46 7.67 -21.44
N PRO A 203 13.04 8.44 -20.50
CA PRO A 203 12.72 8.28 -19.10
C PRO A 203 11.23 8.32 -18.78
N VAL A 204 10.78 7.41 -17.92
CA VAL A 204 9.47 7.53 -17.28
C VAL A 204 9.51 8.71 -16.31
N THR A 205 8.46 9.54 -16.34
CA THR A 205 8.28 10.67 -15.43
C THR A 205 6.98 10.51 -14.66
N TYR A 206 7.03 10.85 -13.37
CA TYR A 206 5.89 10.82 -12.47
C TYR A 206 5.44 12.24 -12.17
N GLN A 207 4.20 12.59 -12.55
CA GLN A 207 3.70 13.95 -12.42
C GLN A 207 3.22 14.25 -11.00
N LEU A 208 3.63 15.40 -10.47
CA LEU A 208 3.16 15.94 -9.20
C LEU A 208 2.04 16.97 -9.43
N PRO A 209 1.10 17.09 -8.48
CA PRO A 209 0.18 18.23 -8.46
C PRO A 209 0.95 19.55 -8.51
N GLY A 210 0.53 20.48 -9.37
CA GLY A 210 1.22 21.78 -9.53
C GLY A 210 2.30 21.82 -10.62
N GLY A 211 2.53 20.72 -11.34
CA GLY A 211 3.34 20.71 -12.58
C GLY A 211 4.79 20.29 -12.43
N GLY A 212 5.21 19.85 -11.23
CA GLY A 212 6.50 19.18 -11.02
C GLY A 212 6.48 17.74 -11.54
N PHE A 213 7.66 17.13 -11.60
CA PHE A 213 7.80 15.71 -11.92
C PHE A 213 9.00 15.09 -11.20
N SER A 214 8.92 13.77 -10.98
CA SER A 214 10.00 12.93 -10.44
C SER A 214 10.36 11.85 -11.45
N PHE A 215 11.58 11.29 -11.34
CA PHE A 215 12.06 10.23 -12.25
C PHE A 215 12.08 8.85 -11.63
N THR A 216 11.96 8.76 -10.30
CA THR A 216 11.88 7.52 -9.54
C THR A 216 10.62 7.54 -8.67
N ILE A 217 10.19 6.38 -8.21
CA ILE A 217 9.01 6.27 -7.34
C ILE A 217 9.34 6.77 -5.94
N ALA A 218 10.55 6.53 -5.44
CA ALA A 218 11.00 7.05 -4.16
C ALA A 218 11.08 8.59 -4.16
N ASP A 219 11.57 9.20 -5.24
CA ASP A 219 11.57 10.65 -5.40
C ASP A 219 10.14 11.19 -5.45
N LEU A 220 9.23 10.50 -6.15
CA LEU A 220 7.82 10.87 -6.20
C LEU A 220 7.22 10.86 -4.78
N TYR A 221 7.49 9.84 -3.97
CA TYR A 221 7.00 9.71 -2.60
C TYR A 221 7.40 10.92 -1.75
N VAL A 222 8.69 11.26 -1.70
CA VAL A 222 9.19 12.40 -0.91
C VAL A 222 8.64 13.73 -1.43
N ASN A 223 8.67 13.95 -2.74
CA ASN A 223 8.17 15.20 -3.33
C ASN A 223 6.64 15.36 -3.16
N GLN A 224 5.88 14.25 -3.18
CA GLN A 224 4.45 14.30 -2.88
C GLN A 224 4.21 14.65 -1.41
N GLY A 225 5.02 14.12 -0.48
CA GLY A 225 4.99 14.51 0.93
C GLY A 225 5.27 16.00 1.14
N LEU A 226 6.24 16.57 0.41
CA LEU A 226 6.48 18.02 0.41
C LEU A 226 5.27 18.81 -0.10
N VAL A 227 4.64 18.37 -1.20
CA VAL A 227 3.42 19.00 -1.75
C VAL A 227 2.26 18.91 -0.75
N ASN A 228 2.16 17.82 0.00
CA ASN A 228 1.14 17.62 1.03
C ASN A 228 1.43 18.42 2.32
N GLY A 229 2.62 19.01 2.46
CA GLY A 229 3.06 19.67 3.67
C GLY A 229 3.38 18.72 4.83
N GLU A 230 3.72 17.46 4.50
CA GLU A 230 4.09 16.42 5.48
C GLU A 230 5.54 16.54 5.93
N THR A 231 6.40 17.11 5.08
CA THR A 231 7.80 17.40 5.39
C THR A 231 8.20 18.75 4.77
N SER A 232 9.25 19.36 5.34
CA SER A 232 10.03 20.43 4.69
C SER A 232 11.46 20.00 4.34
N ASP A 233 11.83 18.79 4.72
CA ASP A 233 13.15 18.21 4.49
C ASP A 233 13.08 17.18 3.36
N ILE A 234 13.96 17.33 2.38
CA ILE A 234 14.11 16.46 1.22
C ILE A 234 15.55 15.94 1.06
N GLY A 235 16.37 16.06 2.11
CA GLY A 235 17.79 15.73 2.07
C GLY A 235 18.10 14.26 1.75
N CYS A 236 17.16 13.34 2.00
CA CYS A 236 17.33 11.92 1.68
C CYS A 236 17.32 11.61 0.17
N LEU A 237 16.85 12.53 -0.69
CA LEU A 237 16.78 12.30 -2.15
C LEU A 237 18.17 12.03 -2.77
N ASP A 238 19.21 12.72 -2.31
CA ASP A 238 20.58 12.49 -2.81
C ASP A 238 21.10 11.10 -2.41
N ALA A 239 20.71 10.62 -1.23
CA ALA A 239 21.07 9.30 -0.74
C ALA A 239 20.35 8.18 -1.51
N PHE A 240 19.09 8.38 -1.91
CA PHE A 240 18.38 7.44 -2.78
C PHE A 240 19.18 7.14 -4.06
N GLY A 241 19.63 8.18 -4.76
CA GLY A 241 20.42 8.02 -5.98
C GLY A 241 21.79 7.41 -5.75
N THR A 242 22.43 7.74 -4.62
CA THR A 242 23.73 7.17 -4.22
C THR A 242 23.65 5.67 -4.00
N HIS A 243 22.58 5.22 -3.33
CA HIS A 243 22.41 3.84 -2.92
C HIS A 243 21.62 2.98 -3.91
N ALA A 244 21.02 3.56 -4.94
CA ALA A 244 20.07 2.89 -5.86
C ALA A 244 20.58 1.59 -6.49
N LYS A 245 21.89 1.42 -6.62
CA LYS A 245 22.55 0.23 -7.19
C LYS A 245 23.52 -0.45 -6.21
N SER A 246 23.45 -0.09 -4.94
CA SER A 246 24.34 -0.64 -3.92
C SER A 246 24.03 -2.11 -3.67
N SER A 247 25.09 -2.90 -3.48
CA SER A 247 25.03 -4.28 -3.02
C SER A 247 25.20 -4.38 -1.50
N ASP A 248 25.22 -3.26 -0.79
CA ASP A 248 25.34 -3.21 0.66
C ASP A 248 23.97 -3.41 1.32
N LEU A 249 23.95 -4.05 2.49
CA LEU A 249 22.72 -4.38 3.21
C LEU A 249 22.18 -3.15 3.94
N VAL A 250 20.92 -2.79 3.71
CA VAL A 250 20.27 -1.74 4.50
C VAL A 250 19.94 -2.28 5.89
N VAL A 251 20.42 -1.61 6.93
CA VAL A 251 20.21 -2.00 8.33
C VAL A 251 19.61 -0.87 9.13
N ASN A 252 18.63 -1.18 9.97
CA ASN A 252 18.17 -0.24 10.99
C ASN A 252 19.18 -0.24 12.15
N THR A 253 20.03 0.77 12.21
CA THR A 253 21.04 0.95 13.27
C THR A 253 20.44 1.48 14.57
N CYS A 254 19.17 1.91 14.55
CA CYS A 254 18.41 2.46 15.66
C CYS A 254 17.34 1.46 16.13
N ALA A 255 17.75 0.24 16.48
CA ALA A 255 16.83 -0.75 17.01
C ALA A 255 16.41 -0.36 18.45
N ASP A 256 15.18 -0.72 18.81
CA ASP A 256 14.68 -0.61 20.18
C ASP A 256 15.60 -1.42 21.10
N ASP A 257 16.14 -0.79 22.14
CA ASP A 257 17.09 -1.43 23.07
C ASP A 257 16.41 -2.45 24.00
N GLY A 258 15.09 -2.64 23.87
CA GLY A 258 14.28 -3.51 24.68
C GLY A 258 13.92 -2.92 26.05
N ASN A 259 14.36 -1.69 26.34
CA ASN A 259 14.06 -0.90 27.54
C ASN A 259 13.29 0.39 27.22
N GLY A 260 12.78 0.55 25.99
CA GLY A 260 12.07 1.74 25.55
C GLY A 260 12.98 2.92 25.20
N GLY A 261 14.29 2.66 25.05
CA GLY A 261 15.26 3.58 24.48
C GLY A 261 15.57 3.24 23.03
N ILE A 262 15.88 4.26 22.22
CA ILE A 262 16.44 4.08 20.88
C ILE A 262 17.90 4.52 20.96
N GLU A 263 18.84 3.57 21.01
CA GLU A 263 20.25 3.87 20.77
C GLU A 263 20.60 3.57 19.31
N CYS A 264 21.13 4.58 18.63
CA CYS A 264 21.53 4.47 17.23
C CYS A 264 23.03 4.19 17.12
N GLY A 265 23.38 3.09 16.47
CA GLY A 265 24.73 2.77 16.06
C GLY A 265 25.18 3.50 14.78
N VAL A 266 26.34 3.10 14.29
CA VAL A 266 26.84 3.42 12.94
C VAL A 266 26.78 2.16 12.08
N ALA A 267 26.54 2.31 10.78
CA ALA A 267 26.58 1.20 9.84
C ALA A 267 28.01 0.67 9.68
N GLU A 268 28.16 -0.65 9.67
CA GLU A 268 29.46 -1.32 9.44
C GLU A 268 29.81 -1.36 7.94
N PRO A 269 31.07 -1.66 7.57
CA PRO A 269 31.44 -1.86 6.17
C PRO A 269 30.55 -2.91 5.48
N GLY A 270 30.00 -2.58 4.31
CA GLY A 270 29.03 -3.42 3.60
C GLY A 270 27.58 -3.22 4.06
N GLN A 271 27.32 -2.21 4.90
CA GLN A 271 25.98 -1.83 5.34
C GLN A 271 25.66 -0.38 4.97
N ILE A 272 24.37 -0.11 4.82
CA ILE A 272 23.80 1.22 4.64
C ILE A 272 22.90 1.49 5.84
N ASP A 273 23.05 2.66 6.46
CA ASP A 273 22.15 3.07 7.52
C ASP A 273 20.76 3.32 6.93
N ALA A 274 19.72 2.66 7.44
CA ALA A 274 18.36 2.83 6.94
C ALA A 274 17.89 4.30 7.00
N ARG A 275 18.45 5.13 7.88
CA ARG A 275 18.13 6.56 7.97
C ARG A 275 18.52 7.36 6.72
N ASP A 276 19.47 6.87 5.92
CA ASP A 276 19.78 7.47 4.62
C ASP A 276 18.57 7.49 3.70
N PHE A 277 17.58 6.61 3.94
CA PHE A 277 16.35 6.53 3.17
C PHE A 277 15.14 7.23 3.81
N ALA A 278 15.34 8.04 4.84
CA ALA A 278 14.27 8.74 5.55
C ALA A 278 14.40 10.27 5.47
N CYS A 279 13.30 10.96 5.15
CA CYS A 279 13.21 12.42 5.13
C CYS A 279 12.22 12.88 6.23
N ASP A 280 12.73 13.26 7.40
CA ASP A 280 11.90 13.60 8.57
C ASP A 280 10.92 12.47 8.92
N THR A 281 9.61 12.70 8.81
CA THR A 281 8.56 11.69 9.06
C THR A 281 8.29 10.77 7.87
N LEU A 282 8.91 11.03 6.72
CA LEU A 282 8.81 10.20 5.52
C LEU A 282 9.88 9.10 5.55
N ASP A 283 9.59 8.04 6.28
CA ASP A 283 10.48 6.90 6.52
C ASP A 283 10.00 5.60 5.84
N ASP A 284 8.96 5.65 4.99
CA ASP A 284 8.41 4.43 4.36
C ASP A 284 9.44 3.71 3.48
N VAL A 285 10.28 4.46 2.75
CA VAL A 285 11.35 3.87 1.92
C VAL A 285 12.42 3.22 2.80
N SER A 286 12.76 3.84 3.93
CA SER A 286 13.67 3.28 4.93
C SER A 286 13.16 1.96 5.51
N VAL A 287 11.90 1.93 5.95
CA VAL A 287 11.26 0.73 6.48
C VAL A 287 11.15 -0.34 5.39
N ALA A 288 10.75 0.04 4.17
CA ALA A 288 10.58 -0.89 3.07
C ALA A 288 11.90 -1.55 2.67
N LEU A 289 13.04 -0.84 2.69
CA LEU A 289 14.34 -1.35 2.27
C LEU A 289 15.12 -2.06 3.37
N THR A 290 14.75 -1.89 4.64
CA THR A 290 15.47 -2.51 5.76
C THR A 290 15.52 -4.03 5.60
N GLY A 291 16.73 -4.58 5.63
CA GLY A 291 17.00 -6.00 5.41
C GLY A 291 17.17 -6.41 3.95
N MET A 292 17.23 -5.47 3.00
CA MET A 292 17.45 -5.73 1.58
C MET A 292 18.68 -4.99 1.02
N HIS A 293 19.15 -5.45 -0.14
CA HIS A 293 20.19 -4.83 -0.94
C HIS A 293 19.55 -3.99 -2.05
N PRO A 294 19.65 -2.65 -2.03
CA PRO A 294 18.89 -1.78 -2.93
C PRO A 294 19.06 -2.10 -4.43
N GLY A 295 20.25 -2.55 -4.84
CA GLY A 295 20.55 -2.95 -6.22
C GLY A 295 19.79 -4.19 -6.70
N ASP A 296 19.33 -5.04 -5.79
CA ASP A 296 18.59 -6.27 -6.09
C ASP A 296 17.07 -6.12 -5.88
N VAL A 297 16.60 -4.96 -5.39
CA VAL A 297 15.18 -4.73 -5.13
C VAL A 297 14.40 -4.55 -6.43
N TRP A 298 13.36 -5.37 -6.60
CA TRP A 298 12.34 -5.21 -7.62
C TRP A 298 11.14 -4.48 -7.05
N LEU A 299 10.44 -3.75 -7.92
CA LEU A 299 9.06 -3.34 -7.67
C LEU A 299 8.13 -4.19 -8.51
N THR A 300 7.25 -4.95 -7.86
CA THR A 300 6.18 -5.71 -8.53
C THR A 300 4.82 -5.12 -8.19
N ARG A 301 4.04 -4.73 -9.21
CA ARG A 301 2.64 -4.33 -9.09
C ARG A 301 1.73 -5.45 -9.57
N MET A 302 0.86 -5.91 -8.68
CA MET A 302 -0.20 -6.86 -8.99
C MET A 302 -1.57 -6.26 -8.68
N GLU A 303 -2.58 -6.73 -9.39
CA GLU A 303 -3.96 -6.33 -9.17
C GLU A 303 -4.91 -7.52 -9.19
N SER A 304 -5.99 -7.41 -8.42
CA SER A 304 -7.03 -8.43 -8.38
C SER A 304 -8.40 -7.78 -8.18
N LYS A 305 -9.45 -8.50 -8.57
CA LYS A 305 -10.85 -8.15 -8.38
C LYS A 305 -11.56 -9.33 -7.76
N LEU A 306 -11.37 -9.49 -6.46
CA LEU A 306 -11.74 -10.70 -5.74
C LEU A 306 -13.22 -10.68 -5.37
N PRO A 307 -14.01 -11.70 -5.76
CA PRO A 307 -15.36 -11.87 -5.23
C PRO A 307 -15.29 -12.31 -3.77
N ARG A 308 -16.38 -12.11 -3.02
CA ARG A 308 -16.44 -12.47 -1.59
C ARG A 308 -16.02 -13.92 -1.29
N VAL A 309 -16.29 -14.86 -2.20
CA VAL A 309 -15.90 -16.27 -2.05
C VAL A 309 -14.38 -16.48 -2.15
N ALA A 310 -13.66 -15.62 -2.87
CA ALA A 310 -12.21 -15.69 -3.01
C ALA A 310 -11.48 -15.16 -1.77
N LEU A 311 -12.15 -14.31 -0.97
CA LEU A 311 -11.63 -13.79 0.29
C LEU A 311 -11.64 -14.83 1.42
N GLY A 312 -12.14 -16.05 1.18
CA GLY A 312 -12.08 -17.14 2.15
C GLY A 312 -10.67 -17.68 2.39
N ASP A 313 -9.72 -17.37 1.51
CA ASP A 313 -8.31 -17.76 1.62
C ASP A 313 -7.44 -16.50 1.71
N ASP A 314 -6.44 -16.53 2.59
CA ASP A 314 -5.44 -15.45 2.66
C ASP A 314 -4.45 -15.54 1.51
N LEU A 315 -3.95 -14.39 1.05
CA LEU A 315 -2.94 -14.40 -0.01
C LEU A 315 -1.58 -14.71 0.60
N THR A 316 -0.95 -15.75 0.07
CA THR A 316 0.45 -16.09 0.30
C THR A 316 1.25 -15.81 -0.97
N MET A 317 2.52 -15.42 -0.81
CA MET A 317 3.37 -15.03 -1.94
C MET A 317 4.68 -15.81 -1.95
N GLN A 318 5.27 -15.88 -3.15
CA GLN A 318 6.56 -16.51 -3.39
C GLN A 318 7.37 -15.72 -4.43
N ALA A 319 8.67 -16.00 -4.51
CA ALA A 319 9.49 -15.55 -5.62
C ALA A 319 8.99 -16.19 -6.94
N ALA A 320 8.90 -15.37 -7.98
CA ALA A 320 8.49 -15.78 -9.31
C ALA A 320 9.71 -16.00 -10.22
N ASN A 321 9.47 -16.29 -11.50
CA ASN A 321 10.50 -16.17 -12.53
C ASN A 321 10.94 -14.70 -12.65
N GLN A 322 12.26 -14.47 -12.71
CA GLN A 322 12.87 -13.14 -12.69
C GLN A 322 12.85 -12.50 -14.09
N GLU A 323 11.63 -12.26 -14.59
CA GLU A 323 11.35 -11.66 -15.88
C GLU A 323 10.64 -10.31 -15.68
N ASP A 324 10.95 -9.34 -16.53
CA ASP A 324 10.27 -8.05 -16.52
C ASP A 324 8.79 -8.21 -16.91
N ALA A 325 7.92 -7.43 -16.27
CA ALA A 325 6.56 -7.18 -16.73
C ALA A 325 6.38 -5.69 -17.01
N GLU A 326 5.86 -5.36 -18.19
CA GLU A 326 5.78 -4.00 -18.71
C GLU A 326 4.34 -3.48 -18.71
N ASN A 327 4.16 -2.21 -18.29
CA ASN A 327 2.85 -1.56 -18.31
C ASN A 327 2.64 -0.67 -19.55
N TRP A 328 3.68 -0.41 -20.34
CA TRP A 328 3.61 0.23 -21.65
C TRP A 328 3.45 -0.79 -22.77
N LEU A 329 2.20 -1.09 -23.13
CA LEU A 329 1.88 -2.09 -24.15
C LEU A 329 1.49 -1.44 -25.49
N ILE A 330 2.14 -1.87 -26.57
CA ILE A 330 1.68 -1.62 -27.95
C ILE A 330 0.91 -2.85 -28.40
N ALA A 331 -0.34 -2.68 -28.85
CA ALA A 331 -1.16 -3.79 -29.34
C ALA A 331 -0.42 -4.60 -30.41
N GLY A 332 -0.37 -5.92 -30.24
CA GLY A 332 0.23 -6.85 -31.19
C GLY A 332 -0.65 -7.11 -32.40
N ASN A 333 -1.96 -6.96 -32.25
CA ASN A 333 -2.96 -7.19 -33.29
C ASN A 333 -3.56 -5.87 -33.78
N ILE A 334 -3.99 -5.87 -35.04
CA ILE A 334 -4.57 -4.71 -35.72
C ILE A 334 -5.94 -5.09 -36.30
N ALA A 335 -6.94 -4.26 -36.06
CA ALA A 335 -8.26 -4.34 -36.65
C ALA A 335 -8.55 -3.08 -37.49
N ASN A 336 -9.25 -3.28 -38.62
CA ASN A 336 -9.69 -2.24 -39.54
C ASN A 336 -8.61 -1.22 -39.96
N PRO A 337 -7.37 -1.65 -40.32
CA PRO A 337 -6.32 -0.71 -40.68
C PRO A 337 -6.73 0.15 -41.90
N PRO A 338 -6.38 1.45 -41.94
CA PRO A 338 -6.57 2.24 -43.15
C PRO A 338 -5.78 1.60 -44.29
N CYS A 339 -6.29 1.70 -45.53
CA CYS A 339 -5.74 1.00 -46.71
C CYS A 339 -4.21 1.07 -46.89
N PRO A 340 -3.47 2.14 -46.50
CA PRO A 340 -2.00 2.16 -46.56
C PRO A 340 -1.29 1.29 -45.51
N LEU A 341 -1.93 0.99 -44.37
CA LEU A 341 -1.36 0.19 -43.26
C LEU A 341 -1.73 -1.29 -43.35
N ALA A 342 -2.64 -1.67 -44.24
CA ALA A 342 -2.96 -3.07 -44.49
C ALA A 342 -1.75 -3.87 -45.03
N ASP A 343 -0.81 -3.18 -45.68
CA ASP A 343 0.40 -3.78 -46.27
C ASP A 343 1.66 -3.67 -45.39
N SER A 344 1.63 -2.92 -44.28
CA SER A 344 2.78 -2.73 -43.36
C SER A 344 2.31 -2.47 -41.92
N ALA A 345 1.97 -3.54 -41.22
CA ALA A 345 1.39 -3.49 -39.88
C ALA A 345 2.41 -3.26 -38.76
N SER A 346 2.39 -2.07 -38.15
CA SER A 346 2.81 -1.86 -36.76
C SER A 346 1.84 -0.88 -36.07
N ALA A 347 1.24 -1.30 -34.95
CA ALA A 347 0.19 -0.56 -34.23
C ALA A 347 0.74 0.58 -33.34
N ALA A 348 -0.14 1.50 -32.93
CA ALA A 348 0.16 2.60 -32.02
C ALA A 348 0.13 2.19 -30.52
N ALA A 349 0.86 2.92 -29.68
CA ALA A 349 0.96 2.70 -28.24
C ALA A 349 -0.35 2.98 -27.49
N VAL A 350 -0.71 2.10 -26.55
CA VAL A 350 -1.91 2.26 -25.69
C VAL A 350 -1.47 2.82 -24.34
N GLY A 351 -1.83 4.07 -24.05
CA GLY A 351 -1.60 4.71 -22.75
C GLY A 351 -2.86 4.73 -21.89
N GLY A 352 -2.77 4.25 -20.65
CA GLY A 352 -3.86 4.25 -19.66
C GLY A 352 -4.17 5.65 -19.11
N GLY A 353 -4.85 6.48 -19.90
CA GLY A 353 -5.35 7.80 -19.49
C GLY A 353 -6.87 7.78 -19.24
N GLY A 354 -7.30 7.33 -18.07
CA GLY A 354 -8.71 7.42 -17.67
C GLY A 354 -9.11 8.87 -17.41
N LYS A 355 -9.87 9.50 -18.32
CA LYS A 355 -10.66 10.71 -18.03
C LYS A 355 -12.14 10.40 -18.25
N GLY A 356 -12.90 10.43 -17.16
CA GLY A 356 -14.34 10.27 -17.16
C GLY A 356 -15.03 11.32 -18.04
N SER A 357 -15.84 10.85 -18.97
CA SER A 357 -16.61 11.70 -19.88
C SER A 357 -18.01 11.96 -19.31
N ARG A 358 -18.32 13.24 -19.04
CA ARG A 358 -19.70 13.74 -18.96
C ARG A 358 -20.08 14.27 -20.36
N PRO A 359 -21.27 14.00 -20.88
CA PRO A 359 -21.61 14.40 -22.24
C PRO A 359 -22.05 15.86 -22.24
N ASN A 360 -21.48 16.67 -23.13
CA ASN A 360 -22.21 17.83 -23.61
C ASN A 360 -22.09 17.98 -25.12
N ARG A 361 -23.24 18.23 -25.74
CA ARG A 361 -23.47 18.29 -27.18
C ARG A 361 -22.97 19.63 -27.69
N THR A 362 -22.09 19.64 -28.69
CA THR A 362 -22.10 20.61 -29.80
C THR A 362 -21.11 20.16 -30.87
N ALA A 363 -21.64 19.82 -32.04
CA ALA A 363 -20.88 19.58 -33.26
C ALA A 363 -20.40 20.92 -33.83
N VAL A 364 -19.11 21.05 -34.14
CA VAL A 364 -18.61 22.06 -35.06
C VAL A 364 -17.56 21.40 -35.97
N MET A 365 -17.93 21.26 -37.23
CA MET A 365 -17.08 20.89 -38.36
C MET A 365 -16.06 21.99 -38.62
N PHE A 366 -14.77 21.66 -38.72
CA PHE A 366 -13.77 22.55 -39.33
C PHE A 366 -13.15 21.86 -40.55
N GLY A 367 -13.55 22.37 -41.72
CA GLY A 367 -12.89 22.12 -42.99
C GLY A 367 -11.67 23.02 -43.15
N ILE A 368 -10.60 22.44 -43.68
CA ILE A 368 -9.33 23.08 -44.02
C ILE A 368 -9.53 23.93 -45.28
N ALA A 369 -9.12 25.20 -45.24
CA ALA A 369 -8.93 26.02 -46.43
C ALA A 369 -7.62 26.81 -46.32
N LEU A 370 -6.70 26.52 -47.23
CA LEU A 370 -5.51 27.31 -47.54
C LEU A 370 -5.90 28.61 -48.25
N ALA A 371 -5.32 29.74 -47.85
CA ALA A 371 -5.02 30.85 -48.76
C ALA A 371 -3.88 31.71 -48.20
N ALA A 372 -2.94 32.03 -49.09
CA ALA A 372 -1.73 32.80 -48.84
C ALA A 372 -1.89 34.28 -49.22
N LEU A 373 -0.85 35.05 -48.87
CA LEU A 373 -0.38 36.35 -49.38
C LEU A 373 -0.83 37.63 -48.66
N GLY A 374 0.18 38.46 -48.35
CA GLY A 374 0.04 39.92 -48.37
C GLY A 374 0.84 40.68 -47.32
N ALA A 375 2.10 40.99 -47.63
CA ALA A 375 3.02 41.81 -46.84
C ALA A 375 2.52 43.24 -46.54
N PHE A 376 2.94 43.82 -45.41
CA PHE A 376 3.45 45.20 -45.37
C PHE A 376 4.33 45.48 -44.12
N ALA A 377 5.63 45.40 -44.37
CA ALA A 377 6.70 46.33 -44.02
C ALA A 377 6.56 47.37 -42.86
N LEU A 378 7.58 47.29 -41.99
CA LEU A 378 8.52 48.37 -41.56
C LEU A 378 8.31 49.16 -40.25
N ARG A 379 9.41 49.12 -39.48
CA ARG A 379 10.08 50.22 -38.75
C ARG A 379 9.45 50.65 -37.41
N ARG A 380 10.19 50.93 -36.33
CA ARG A 380 11.63 51.04 -36.05
C ARG A 380 11.79 51.22 -34.52
N ALA A 381 12.78 50.52 -33.95
CA ALA A 381 13.63 50.86 -32.79
C ALA A 381 13.13 51.77 -31.64
N ARG A 382 13.35 51.32 -30.39
CA ARG A 382 14.43 51.83 -29.48
C ARG A 382 14.39 51.15 -28.09
N ARG A 383 15.51 50.48 -27.77
CA ARG A 383 16.31 50.30 -26.53
C ARG A 383 15.73 50.48 -25.09
N PRO A 384 16.39 49.85 -24.08
CA PRO A 384 15.79 49.36 -22.84
C PRO A 384 15.88 50.36 -21.68
N VAL A 385 15.07 50.13 -20.64
CA VAL A 385 15.19 50.79 -19.33
C VAL A 385 15.25 49.72 -18.24
N PHE A 386 16.32 49.82 -17.44
CA PHE A 386 16.62 49.11 -16.21
C PHE A 386 15.51 49.26 -15.15
N LEU A 387 15.33 48.24 -14.31
CA LEU A 387 15.04 48.42 -12.88
C LEU A 387 15.47 47.16 -12.10
N THR A 388 16.54 47.30 -11.33
CA THR A 388 16.94 46.45 -10.21
C THR A 388 15.96 46.63 -9.05
N PRO A 389 15.72 45.61 -8.20
CA PRO A 389 15.47 45.87 -6.79
C PRO A 389 16.56 45.27 -5.89
N ALA A 390 16.77 45.99 -4.81
CA ALA A 390 17.84 45.88 -3.85
C ALA A 390 17.71 44.67 -2.90
N ARG A 391 18.89 44.22 -2.46
CA ARG A 391 19.19 43.61 -1.16
C ARG A 391 18.60 44.44 -0.01
N GLN A 392 18.04 43.81 1.04
CA GLN A 392 18.74 43.48 2.30
C GLN A 392 17.77 43.20 3.49
N ALA A 393 18.19 42.21 4.28
CA ALA A 393 18.15 42.09 5.75
C ALA A 393 16.78 41.95 6.47
N ARG A 394 16.58 40.80 7.13
CA ARG A 394 17.21 40.47 8.43
C ARG A 394 17.28 38.98 8.64
#